data_AF-A0A4V2PJZ5-F1
#
_entry.id   AF-A0A4V2PJZ5-F1
#
_cell.length_a   1.000
_cell.length_b   1.000
_cell.length_c   1.000
_cell.angle_alpha   90.00
_cell.angle_beta   90.00
_cell.angle_gamma   90.00
#
_symmetry.space_group_name_H-M   'P 1'
#
loop_
_entity.id
_entity.type
_entity.pdbx_description
1 polymer ?
#
loop_
_entity_poly.entity_id
_entity_poly.type
_entity_poly.pdbx_seq_one_letter_code
_entity_poly.pdbx_strand_id
1 'polypeptide(L)' 'MAEFWVYENLTHGYARVHRRSCCMCNNGRGVHADGSGPSGRWHAADTREQALVLAQQLGQPAIADCAICAS' A
#
# COMPACT_ATOMS: atom_id res chain seq x y z
N MET A 1 12.28 0.99 -10.29
CA MET A 1 12.52 0.97 -8.82
C MET A 1 11.18 1.38 -8.25
N ALA A 2 10.51 0.59 -7.42
CA ALA A 2 9.13 0.91 -7.03
C ALA A 2 9.06 2.19 -6.17
N GLU A 3 8.55 3.28 -6.76
CA GLU A 3 8.35 4.58 -6.12
C GLU A 3 7.07 4.63 -5.27
N PHE A 4 6.14 3.70 -5.51
CA PHE A 4 4.88 3.58 -4.81
C PHE A 4 4.64 2.16 -4.32
N TRP A 5 3.82 2.06 -3.29
CA TRP A 5 3.48 0.80 -2.65
C TRP A 5 2.02 0.80 -2.27
N VAL A 6 1.33 -0.31 -2.52
CA VAL A 6 -0.06 -0.53 -2.12
C VAL A 6 -0.07 -1.50 -0.96
N TYR A 7 -0.56 -1.06 0.19
CA TYR A 7 -0.85 -1.94 1.30
C TYR A 7 -2.27 -2.47 1.18
N GLU A 8 -2.41 -3.78 1.03
CA GLU A 8 -3.67 -4.49 1.07
C GLU A 8 -3.90 -5.04 2.47
N ASN A 9 -4.98 -4.64 3.11
CA ASN A 9 -5.45 -5.21 4.36
C ASN A 9 -6.62 -6.15 4.09
N LEU A 10 -6.34 -7.45 4.11
CA LEU A 10 -7.34 -8.51 3.90
C LEU A 10 -8.29 -8.65 5.09
N THR A 11 -7.83 -8.34 6.30
CA THR A 11 -8.63 -8.47 7.52
C THR A 11 -9.73 -7.40 7.62
N HIS A 12 -9.42 -6.17 7.23
CA HIS A 12 -10.34 -5.03 7.32
C HIS A 12 -10.93 -4.63 5.97
N GLY A 13 -10.51 -5.25 4.87
CA GLY A 13 -11.05 -4.98 3.55
C GLY A 13 -10.70 -3.59 3.00
N TYR A 14 -9.43 -3.17 3.09
CA TYR A 14 -9.03 -1.87 2.53
C TYR A 14 -7.67 -1.94 1.85
N ALA A 15 -7.45 -1.07 0.87
CA ALA A 15 -6.16 -0.83 0.25
C ALA A 15 -5.71 0.62 0.48
N ARG A 16 -4.43 0.81 0.80
CA ARG A 16 -3.83 2.15 0.93
C ARG A 16 -2.64 2.33 0.01
N VAL A 17 -2.60 3.46 -0.69
CA VAL A 17 -1.47 3.84 -1.55
C VAL A 17 -0.48 4.67 -0.76
N HIS A 18 0.78 4.23 -0.75
CA HIS A 18 1.91 4.87 -0.10
C HIS A 18 2.98 5.23 -1.12
N ARG A 19 3.79 6.26 -0.81
CA ARG A 19 5.05 6.55 -1.49
C ARG A 19 6.19 5.76 -0.84
N ARG A 20 7.21 5.43 -1.62
CA ARG A 20 8.44 4.78 -1.15
C ARG A 20 9.12 5.56 -0.02
N SER A 21 9.09 6.89 -0.10
CA SER A 21 9.66 7.79 0.91
C SER A 21 8.84 7.87 2.21
N CYS A 22 7.67 7.20 2.29
CA CYS A 22 6.83 7.23 3.48
C CYS A 22 7.43 6.39 4.61
N CYS A 23 7.55 6.99 5.79
CA CYS A 23 7.99 6.32 7.02
C CYS A 23 7.12 5.12 7.41
N MET A 24 5.83 5.11 7.04
CA MET A 24 4.91 4.00 7.32
C MET A 24 5.09 2.83 6.35
N CYS A 25 5.53 3.10 5.12
CA CYS A 25 5.69 2.08 4.09
C CYS A 25 7.02 1.34 4.26
N ASN A 26 8.09 2.08 4.54
CA ASN A 26 9.43 1.53 4.74
C ASN A 26 9.87 0.58 3.61
N ASN A 27 9.68 1.00 2.35
CA ASN A 27 9.92 0.20 1.13
C ASN A 27 9.11 -1.12 1.08
N GLY A 28 7.84 -1.08 1.48
CA GLY A 28 6.96 -2.26 1.46
C GLY A 28 7.16 -3.21 2.63
N ARG A 29 7.90 -2.80 3.68
CA ARG A 29 8.06 -3.57 4.92
C ARG A 29 7.02 -3.22 5.98
N GLY A 30 6.37 -2.07 5.85
CA GLY A 30 5.52 -1.53 6.91
C GLY A 30 6.31 -1.09 8.15
N VAL A 31 5.57 -0.64 9.15
CA VAL A 31 6.11 -0.22 10.46
C VAL A 31 6.46 -1.43 11.33
N HIS A 32 5.68 -2.50 11.23
CA HIS A 32 5.94 -3.76 11.91
C HIS A 32 6.78 -4.61 10.96
N ALA A 33 7.98 -5.01 11.41
CA ALA A 33 9.04 -5.61 10.60
C ALA A 33 8.70 -6.94 9.87
N ASP A 34 7.46 -7.41 10.00
CA ASP A 34 6.99 -8.64 9.37
C ASP A 34 6.55 -8.47 7.91
N GLY A 35 6.32 -7.26 7.40
CA GLY A 35 6.23 -6.94 5.97
C GLY A 35 5.17 -7.65 5.11
N SER A 36 4.54 -8.73 5.56
CA SER A 36 3.49 -9.51 4.92
C SER A 36 3.02 -10.55 5.91
N GLY A 37 2.16 -10.12 6.85
CA GLY A 37 1.44 -11.04 7.71
C GLY A 37 0.28 -11.71 6.96
N PRO A 38 -0.35 -12.74 7.54
CA PRO A 38 -1.55 -13.37 6.95
C PRO A 38 -2.72 -12.38 6.76
N SER A 39 -2.68 -11.23 7.42
CA SER A 39 -3.69 -10.18 7.43
C SER A 39 -3.48 -9.07 6.40
N GLY A 40 -2.30 -8.97 5.76
CA GLY A 40 -2.07 -7.92 4.79
C GLY A 40 -0.80 -8.08 3.96
N ARG A 41 -0.82 -7.58 2.72
CA ARG A 41 0.23 -7.74 1.71
C ARG A 41 0.63 -6.40 1.13
N TRP A 42 1.90 -6.26 0.77
CA TRP A 42 2.41 -5.09 0.08
C TRP A 42 2.64 -5.38 -1.39
N HIS A 43 2.17 -4.49 -2.25
CA HIS A 43 2.32 -4.58 -3.71
C HIS A 43 3.13 -3.39 -4.20
N ALA A 44 4.16 -3.66 -4.98
CA ALA A 44 5.06 -2.63 -5.51
C ALA A 44 4.48 -2.01 -6.79
N ALA A 45 4.62 -0.69 -6.95
CA ALA A 45 4.18 0.05 -8.11
C ALA A 45 5.20 1.12 -8.49
N ASP A 46 5.39 1.36 -9.80
CA ASP A 46 6.36 2.37 -10.26
C ASP A 46 5.72 3.77 -10.30
N THR A 47 4.40 3.88 -10.50
CA THR A 47 3.67 5.16 -10.48
C THR A 47 2.43 5.12 -9.58
N ARG A 48 1.95 6.31 -9.17
CA ARG A 48 0.72 6.46 -8.38
C ARG A 48 -0.49 5.87 -9.11
N GLU A 49 -0.59 6.08 -10.41
CA GLU A 49 -1.67 5.56 -11.24
C GLU A 49 -1.66 4.03 -11.26
N GLN A 50 -0.47 3.42 -11.43
CA GLN A 50 -0.31 1.97 -11.32
C GLN A 50 -0.73 1.46 -9.95
N ALA A 51 -0.36 2.16 -8.88
CA ALA A 51 -0.73 1.80 -7.52
C ALA A 51 -2.26 1.85 -7.30
N LEU A 52 -2.94 2.84 -7.88
CA LEU A 52 -4.40 2.94 -7.81
C LEU A 52 -5.09 1.86 -8.64
N VAL A 53 -4.57 1.54 -9.83
CA VAL A 53 -5.08 0.44 -10.65
C VAL A 53 -4.91 -0.89 -9.92
N LEU A 54 -3.73 -1.14 -9.34
CA LEU A 54 -3.49 -2.31 -8.50
C LEU A 54 -4.48 -2.38 -7.33
N ALA A 55 -4.66 -1.29 -6.58
CA ALA A 55 -5.62 -1.25 -5.47
C ALA A 55 -7.06 -1.57 -5.91
N GLN A 56 -7.47 -1.13 -7.09
CA GLN A 56 -8.77 -1.45 -7.68
C GLN A 56 -8.86 -2.91 -8.13
N GLN A 57 -7.79 -3.46 -8.70
CA GLN A 57 -7.72 -4.86 -9.11
C GLN A 57 -7.77 -5.83 -7.93
N LEU A 58 -7.30 -5.41 -6.75
CA LEU A 58 -7.40 -6.19 -5.51
C LEU A 58 -8.84 -6.30 -4.99
N GLY A 59 -9.78 -5.52 -5.52
CA GLY A 59 -11.20 -5.61 -5.18
C GLY A 59 -11.53 -5.14 -3.76
N GLN A 60 -10.66 -4.35 -3.14
CA GLN A 60 -10.89 -3.83 -1.79
C GLN A 60 -11.96 -2.73 -1.81
N PRO A 61 -12.98 -2.77 -0.93
CA PRO A 61 -14.09 -1.81 -0.94
C PRO A 61 -13.68 -0.39 -0.55
N ALA A 62 -12.56 -0.22 0.15
CA ALA A 62 -12.04 1.08 0.55
C ALA A 62 -10.60 1.27 0.03
N ILE A 63 -10.45 2.17 -0.95
CA ILE A 63 -9.15 2.56 -1.50
C ILE A 63 -8.89 4.01 -1.13
N ALA A 64 -7.78 4.28 -0.45
CA ALA A 64 -7.38 5.63 -0.08
C ALA A 64 -5.86 5.82 -0.23
N ASP A 65 -5.42 7.06 -0.37
CA ASP A 65 -4.02 7.38 -0.12
C ASP A 65 -3.71 7.33 1.38
N CYS A 66 -2.44 7.09 1.69
CA CYS A 66 -1.95 7.25 3.04
C CYS A 66 -2.06 8.73 3.41
N ALA A 67 -2.70 9.04 4.54
CA ALA A 67 -2.85 10.41 5.03
C ALA A 67 -1.50 11.16 5.17
N ILE A 68 -0.40 10.46 5.46
CA ILE A 68 0.96 11.03 5.53
C ILE A 68 1.58 11.26 4.13
N CYS A 69 1.15 10.51 3.12
CA CYS A 69 1.60 10.71 1.73
C CYS A 69 0.75 11.75 0.98
N ALA A 70 -0.43 12.06 1.52
CA ALA A 70 -1.40 13.00 0.95
C ALA A 70 -1.30 14.40 1.57
N SER A 71 -0.63 14.53 2.72
CA SER A 71 -0.12 15.80 3.25
C SER A 71 1.10 16.28 2.47
#